data_AF-A0AA91KPP2-F1
#
_entry.id   AF-A0AA91KPP2-F1
#
_cell.length_a   1.000
_cell.length_b   1.000
_cell.length_c   1.000
_cell.angle_alpha   90.00
_cell.angle_beta   90.00
_cell.angle_gamma   90.00
#
_symmetry.space_group_name_H-M   'P 1'
#
loop_
_entity.id
_entity.type
_entity.pdbx_description
1 polymer ?
#
loop_
_entity_poly.entity_id
_entity_poly.type
_entity_poly.pdbx_seq_one_letter_code
_entity_poly.pdbx_strand_id
1 'polypeptide(L)'
;MFTGAADDQTPEANTPATLNFTYNAQPTVTAVAPASGPTGGGTLVVITGTNLLNATAVTFGATAASGFTINSDTQITATAPAGSAGTV
;
A
#
# COMPACT_ATOMS: atom_id res chain seq x y z
N MET A 1 16.15 64.00 -16.75
CA MET A 1 15.46 62.90 -17.49
C MET A 1 16.19 61.62 -17.14
N PHE A 2 15.75 60.88 -16.12
CA PHE A 2 16.33 59.57 -15.79
C PHE A 2 15.60 58.52 -16.64
N THR A 3 16.28 57.97 -17.65
CA THR A 3 15.83 56.74 -18.30
C THR A 3 16.25 55.57 -17.41
N GLY A 4 15.34 55.16 -16.52
CA GLY A 4 15.52 54.01 -15.63
C GLY A 4 15.71 52.74 -16.45
N ALA A 5 16.76 52.01 -16.11
CA ALA A 5 17.12 50.72 -16.68
C ALA A 5 16.00 49.69 -16.49
N ALA A 6 16.00 48.73 -17.40
CA ALA A 6 15.10 47.59 -17.44
C ALA A 6 14.87 46.97 -16.05
N ASP A 7 13.59 46.70 -15.79
CA ASP A 7 13.12 45.71 -14.83
C ASP A 7 13.94 44.42 -15.00
N ASP A 8 14.85 44.15 -14.05
CA ASP A 8 15.52 42.86 -13.90
C ASP A 8 14.49 41.85 -13.42
N GLN A 9 13.60 41.45 -14.32
CA GLN A 9 12.92 40.17 -14.23
C GLN A 9 13.75 39.22 -15.08
N THR A 10 14.89 38.80 -14.54
CA THR A 10 15.37 37.45 -14.82
C THR A 10 14.15 36.53 -14.65
N PRO A 11 13.71 35.80 -15.70
CA PRO A 11 12.62 34.87 -15.53
C PRO A 11 13.16 33.80 -14.58
N GLU A 12 12.79 33.86 -13.31
CA GLU A 12 12.99 32.73 -12.41
C GLU A 12 12.30 31.57 -13.09
N ALA A 13 13.10 30.61 -13.55
CA ALA A 13 12.60 29.47 -14.28
C ALA A 13 11.65 28.72 -13.34
N ASN A 14 10.35 29.01 -13.47
CA ASN A 14 9.27 28.25 -12.87
C ASN A 14 9.25 26.90 -13.58
N THR A 15 10.26 26.10 -13.30
CA THR A 15 10.41 24.74 -13.79
C THR A 15 9.26 24.00 -13.13
N PRO A 16 8.23 23.57 -13.88
CA PRO A 16 7.19 22.76 -13.29
C PRO A 16 7.89 21.54 -12.68
N ALA A 17 7.76 21.37 -11.37
CA ALA A 17 8.22 20.14 -10.72
C ALA A 17 7.61 18.99 -11.51
N THR A 18 8.47 18.15 -12.10
CA THR A 18 7.99 17.01 -12.88
C THR A 18 7.33 16.06 -11.89
N LEU A 19 6.01 15.94 -11.95
CA LEU A 19 5.27 14.98 -11.15
C LEU A 19 5.43 13.60 -11.80
N ASN A 20 6.35 12.80 -11.30
CA ASN A 20 6.49 11.41 -11.70
C ASN A 20 5.38 10.58 -11.07
N PHE A 21 4.34 10.26 -11.84
CA PHE A 21 3.33 9.28 -11.46
C PHE A 21 3.78 7.90 -11.90
N THR A 22 3.99 7.00 -10.95
CA THR A 22 4.25 5.58 -11.22
C THR A 22 2.95 4.81 -11.10
N TYR A 23 2.61 4.03 -12.13
CA TYR A 23 1.47 3.11 -12.06
C TYR A 23 1.97 1.79 -11.47
N ASN A 24 1.70 1.57 -10.19
CA ASN A 24 2.02 0.29 -9.56
C ASN A 24 0.98 -0.74 -10.00
N ALA A 25 1.44 -1.92 -10.42
CA ALA A 25 0.54 -3.01 -10.73
C ALA A 25 -0.30 -3.38 -9.50
N GLN A 26 -1.58 -3.68 -9.72
CA GLN A 26 -2.50 -3.97 -8.62
C GLN A 26 -2.05 -5.26 -7.90
N PRO A 27 -2.00 -5.26 -6.55
CA PRO A 27 -1.74 -6.47 -5.80
C PRO A 27 -2.84 -7.49 -6.06
N THR A 28 -2.47 -8.73 -6.34
CA THR A 28 -3.43 -9.83 -6.48
C THR A 28 -3.15 -10.88 -5.42
N VAL A 29 -4.20 -11.50 -4.89
CA VAL A 29 -4.12 -12.62 -3.95
C VAL A 29 -4.55 -13.88 -4.67
N THR A 30 -3.71 -14.90 -4.66
CA THR A 30 -3.98 -16.20 -5.29
C THR A 30 -4.35 -17.27 -4.27
N ALA A 31 -3.78 -17.22 -3.07
CA ALA A 31 -4.06 -18.18 -2.02
C ALA A 31 -3.84 -17.62 -0.62
N VAL A 32 -4.53 -18.19 0.36
CA VAL A 32 -4.34 -17.91 1.80
C VAL A 32 -4.30 -19.22 2.57
N ALA A 33 -3.36 -19.35 3.51
CA ALA A 33 -3.20 -20.56 4.31
C ALA A 33 -2.72 -20.26 5.75
N PRO A 34 -3.39 -20.80 6.78
CA PRO A 34 -4.62 -21.58 6.73
C PRO A 34 -5.84 -20.69 6.35
N ALA A 35 -6.81 -21.28 5.65
CA ALA A 35 -8.04 -20.58 5.23
C ALA A 35 -9.09 -20.45 6.36
N SER A 36 -8.81 -21.04 7.53
CA SER A 36 -9.71 -21.06 8.68
C SER A 36 -8.90 -21.00 9.97
N GLY A 37 -9.44 -20.31 10.98
CA GLY A 37 -8.85 -20.22 12.31
C GLY A 37 -9.91 -19.97 13.39
N PRO A 38 -9.53 -19.99 14.67
CA PRO A 38 -10.43 -19.66 15.77
C PRO A 38 -10.96 -18.23 15.68
N THR A 39 -12.20 -18.02 16.13
CA THR A 39 -12.83 -16.70 16.25
C THR A 39 -12.07 -15.75 17.18
N GLY A 40 -11.28 -16.29 18.09
CA GLY A 40 -10.37 -15.51 18.94
C GLY A 40 -9.26 -14.77 18.19
N GLY A 41 -9.07 -15.03 16.89
CA GLY A 41 -8.02 -14.42 16.09
C GLY A 41 -6.63 -14.95 16.45
N GLY A 42 -5.60 -14.21 16.05
CA GLY A 42 -4.20 -14.53 16.33
C GLY A 42 -3.59 -15.61 15.42
N THR A 43 -4.34 -16.07 14.42
CA THR A 43 -3.84 -17.05 13.44
C THR A 43 -2.91 -16.35 12.46
N LEU A 44 -1.70 -16.87 12.31
CA LEU A 44 -0.78 -16.45 11.24
C LEU A 44 -1.24 -17.07 9.93
N VAL A 45 -1.61 -16.21 8.97
CA VAL A 45 -2.05 -16.56 7.64
C VAL A 45 -0.99 -16.11 6.64
N VAL A 46 -0.53 -17.05 5.82
CA VAL A 46 0.32 -16.78 4.68
C VAL A 46 -0.55 -16.47 3.48
N ILE A 47 -0.41 -15.27 2.97
CA ILE A 47 -1.08 -14.75 1.77
C ILE A 47 -0.07 -14.87 0.63
N THR A 48 -0.45 -15.61 -0.42
CA THR A 48 0.33 -15.74 -1.66
C THR A 48 -0.34 -14.92 -2.75
N GLY A 49 0.46 -14.25 -3.58
CA GLY A 49 -0.04 -13.28 -4.56
C GLY A 49 1.03 -12.75 -5.52
N THR A 50 0.79 -11.56 -6.07
CA THR A 50 1.75 -10.79 -6.89
C THR A 50 1.64 -9.31 -6.57
N ASN A 51 2.71 -8.53 -6.81
CA ASN A 51 2.77 -7.09 -6.58
C ASN A 51 2.48 -6.70 -5.12
N LEU A 52 2.83 -7.56 -4.16
CA LEU A 52 2.52 -7.39 -2.74
C LEU A 52 3.50 -6.46 -2.01
N LEU A 53 4.62 -6.06 -2.62
CA LEU A 53 5.62 -5.20 -1.98
C LEU A 53 5.09 -3.84 -1.51
N ASN A 54 4.03 -3.35 -2.13
CA ASN A 54 3.41 -2.06 -1.81
C ASN A 54 2.10 -2.20 -1.04
N ALA A 55 1.83 -3.37 -0.45
CA ALA A 55 0.64 -3.58 0.36
C ALA A 55 0.67 -2.66 1.59
N THR A 56 -0.31 -1.78 1.71
CA THR A 56 -0.45 -0.85 2.84
C THR A 56 -1.45 -1.33 3.89
N ALA A 57 -2.35 -2.24 3.50
CA ALA A 57 -3.35 -2.82 4.38
C ALA A 57 -3.66 -4.27 3.97
N VAL A 58 -3.92 -5.11 4.97
CA VAL A 58 -4.48 -6.44 4.81
C VAL A 58 -5.78 -6.50 5.60
N THR A 59 -6.83 -7.00 4.98
CA THR A 59 -8.16 -7.13 5.59
C THR A 59 -8.67 -8.56 5.43
N PHE A 60 -9.32 -9.06 6.47
CA PHE A 60 -10.02 -10.34 6.50
C PHE A 60 -11.52 -10.04 6.52
N GLY A 61 -12.17 -10.11 5.36
CA GLY A 61 -13.55 -9.65 5.18
C GLY A 61 -13.66 -8.16 5.48
N ALA A 62 -14.39 -7.80 6.55
CA ALA A 62 -14.57 -6.42 7.00
C ALA A 62 -13.57 -5.96 8.08
N THR A 63 -12.68 -6.84 8.57
CA THR A 63 -11.80 -6.55 9.71
C THR A 63 -10.35 -6.45 9.28
N ALA A 64 -9.67 -5.37 9.65
CA ALA A 64 -8.24 -5.21 9.39
C ALA A 64 -7.40 -6.24 10.15
N ALA A 65 -6.34 -6.75 9.51
CA ALA A 65 -5.37 -7.62 10.16
C ALA A 65 -4.74 -6.91 11.38
N SER A 66 -4.53 -7.63 12.48
CA SER A 66 -3.87 -7.06 13.66
C SER A 66 -2.39 -6.72 13.42
N GLY A 67 -1.80 -7.34 12.40
CA GLY A 67 -0.47 -7.03 11.89
C GLY A 67 -0.21 -7.81 10.62
N PHE A 68 0.71 -7.33 9.79
CA PHE A 68 1.21 -8.09 8.66
C PHE A 68 2.67 -7.75 8.38
N THR A 69 3.35 -8.65 7.69
CA THR A 69 4.74 -8.53 7.27
C THR A 69 4.82 -8.95 5.82
N ILE A 70 5.38 -8.07 4.99
CA ILE A 70 5.66 -8.39 3.59
C ILE A 70 6.96 -9.20 3.57
N ASN A 71 6.85 -10.49 3.23
CA ASN A 71 8.00 -11.38 3.12
C ASN A 71 8.67 -11.23 1.75
N SER A 72 7.88 -11.06 0.69
CA SER A 72 8.34 -10.87 -0.69
C SER A 72 7.23 -10.24 -1.54
N ASP A 73 7.51 -9.98 -2.83
CA ASP A 73 6.50 -9.50 -3.79
C ASP A 73 5.33 -10.47 -4.00
N THR A 74 5.50 -11.72 -3.61
CA THR A 74 4.50 -12.77 -3.79
C THR A 74 4.00 -13.35 -2.47
N GLN A 75 4.47 -12.85 -1.33
CA GLN A 75 4.14 -13.43 -0.04
C GLN A 75 4.05 -12.39 1.09
N ILE A 76 2.93 -12.43 1.81
CA ILE A 76 2.69 -11.67 3.05
C ILE A 76 2.32 -12.65 4.15
N THR A 77 2.88 -12.47 5.34
CA THR A 77 2.39 -13.11 6.56
C THR A 77 1.52 -12.11 7.30
N ALA A 78 0.25 -12.42 7.52
CA ALA A 78 -0.70 -11.56 8.22
C ALA A 78 -1.32 -12.27 9.43
N THR A 79 -1.53 -11.55 10.51
CA THR A 79 -2.22 -12.04 11.69
C THR A 79 -3.71 -11.75 11.57
N ALA A 80 -4.51 -12.81 11.49
CA ALA A 80 -5.96 -12.69 11.47
C ALA A 80 -6.46 -12.04 12.77
N PRO A 81 -7.33 -11.02 12.69
CA PRO A 81 -7.88 -10.36 13.86
C PRO A 81 -8.89 -11.28 14.58
N ALA A 82 -9.21 -10.96 15.83
CA ALA A 82 -10.37 -11.55 16.48
C ALA A 82 -11.65 -11.09 15.76
N GLY A 83 -12.53 -12.03 15.43
CA GLY A 83 -13.70 -11.78 14.61
C GLY A 83 -14.84 -12.73 14.94
N SER A 84 -16.04 -12.38 14.48
CA SER A 84 -17.19 -13.29 14.60
C SER A 84 -17.03 -14.48 13.65
N ALA A 85 -17.50 -15.67 14.06
CA ALA A 85 -17.50 -16.84 13.19
C ALA A 85 -18.28 -16.55 11.91
N GLY A 86 -17.66 -16.76 10.75
CA GLY A 86 -18.30 -16.58 9.45
C GLY A 86 -17.32 -16.77 8.31
N THR A 87 -17.82 -17.16 7.14
CA THR A 87 -17.05 -17.11 5.90
C THR A 87 -16.79 -15.65 5.57
N VAL A 88 -15.52 -15.29 5.42
CA VAL A 88 -15.07 -13.95 5.01
C VAL A 88 -14.48 -13.98 3.61
#